data_AF-A0A4Q4KK61-F1
#
_entry.id   AF-A0A4Q4KK61-F1
#
_cell.length_a   1.000
_cell.length_b   1.000
_cell.length_c   1.000
_cell.angle_alpha   90.00
_cell.angle_beta   90.00
_cell.angle_gamma   90.00
#
_symmetry.space_group_name_H-M   'P 1'
#
loop_
_entity.id
_entity.type
_entity.pdbx_description
1 polymer ?
#
loop_
_entity_poly.entity_id
_entity_poly.type
_entity_poly.pdbx_seq_one_letter_code
_entity_poly.pdbx_strand_id
1 'polypeptide(L)'
;MTEFKGHILDIPNKQIIKGSIQIKEGKIHSITPCDTVPNQYILPGFIDAHVHVESSMLIPSEFARLAVKQGTVATISDPHEIGNVLGRSGVEYMVNNGNKTPFKFFFGAPSCVPATTFETAGAEIGLEDLRALFELPRVNYLAEMMNYPGVLFRDKDVMAKIELAKSLNKRVDGHAPGLRGEDAKKYIEAGIETDHECFTKEEALDKLKYGMKILIREGSAAKNFEALYTLIDEFPNEIMLCSDDKHPNDFVVGHINQLVARAVAKGCDLYNVLQAACLNPIEHYNMDVGQLKVGDPADFCVVEDLKNFKVKQTLIDGNIVFENDEVKFPRVEAAVPNNFNCSPVKIAQLQVPAIGYKVRVIVVEDGQLVTKETEHTLKSENDELLSDVENDILKIVVVNRYFDADPSVAFIKNFGLKKGAIASCVAHDSHNIIAVGTNDIDIQKAINLIIKEKGGISLANGTEEEVLGLPVAGIMTTDDGEKVAARYEYLDKRSKELGAKLTSPYMTLSFCALLVIPQLKLSDKGLFDGGAFEFVSLYK
;
A
#
# COMPACT_ATOMS: atom_id res chain seq x y z
N MET A 1 -2.73 38.37 5.49
CA MET A 1 -2.82 38.11 4.04
C MET A 1 -1.41 37.74 3.60
N THR A 2 -1.25 36.57 3.01
CA THR A 2 0.07 36.03 2.63
C THR A 2 0.17 36.07 1.10
N GLU A 3 1.34 36.38 0.56
CA GLU A 3 1.55 36.55 -0.88
C GLU A 3 2.60 35.55 -1.38
N PHE A 4 2.29 34.83 -2.47
CA PHE A 4 3.20 33.91 -3.14
C PHE A 4 3.38 34.32 -4.61
N LYS A 5 4.62 34.41 -5.08
CA LYS A 5 4.94 34.80 -6.47
C LYS A 5 5.69 33.69 -7.19
N GLY A 6 5.35 33.47 -8.45
CA GLY A 6 6.01 32.46 -9.28
C GLY A 6 5.36 32.30 -10.64
N HIS A 7 5.80 31.27 -11.34
CA HIS A 7 5.18 30.75 -12.55
C HIS A 7 4.01 29.85 -12.13
N ILE A 8 2.79 30.37 -12.18
CA ILE A 8 1.56 29.71 -11.73
C ILE A 8 1.04 28.82 -12.86
N LEU A 9 0.83 27.53 -12.57
CA LEU A 9 0.31 26.57 -13.52
C LEU A 9 -1.22 26.58 -13.49
N ASP A 10 -1.82 27.01 -14.60
CA ASP A 10 -3.25 26.97 -14.85
C ASP A 10 -3.55 25.74 -15.70
N ILE A 11 -3.78 24.61 -15.02
CA ILE A 11 -3.95 23.29 -15.66
C ILE A 11 -5.14 23.28 -16.63
N PRO A 12 -6.35 23.75 -16.26
CA PRO A 12 -7.51 23.69 -17.17
C PRO A 12 -7.31 24.49 -18.46
N ASN A 13 -6.61 25.63 -18.40
CA ASN A 13 -6.34 26.46 -19.58
C ASN A 13 -5.01 26.12 -20.28
N LYS A 14 -4.28 25.11 -19.80
CA LYS A 14 -2.99 24.66 -20.33
C LYS A 14 -1.98 25.80 -20.54
N GLN A 15 -1.83 26.66 -19.52
CA GLN A 15 -0.92 27.81 -19.57
C GLN A 15 -0.12 28.01 -18.28
N ILE A 16 0.98 28.76 -18.39
CA ILE A 16 1.80 29.21 -17.26
C ILE A 16 1.71 30.73 -17.17
N ILE A 17 1.24 31.23 -16.03
CA ILE A 17 1.05 32.66 -15.77
C ILE A 17 2.13 33.15 -14.80
N LYS A 18 2.87 34.20 -15.17
CA LYS A 18 3.69 34.92 -14.19
C LYS A 18 2.74 35.72 -13.31
N GLY A 19 2.68 35.41 -12.02
CA GLY A 19 1.71 36.06 -11.16
C GLY A 19 2.00 35.98 -9.67
N SER A 20 1.07 36.56 -8.93
CA SER A 20 1.02 36.58 -7.48
C SER A 20 -0.31 35.99 -7.01
N ILE A 21 -0.24 35.10 -6.01
CA ILE A 21 -1.38 34.51 -5.32
C ILE A 21 -1.48 35.16 -3.95
N GLN A 22 -2.61 35.81 -3.67
CA GLN A 22 -2.91 36.33 -2.34
C GLN A 22 -3.80 35.37 -1.59
N ILE A 23 -3.41 34.99 -0.37
CA ILE A 23 -4.15 34.10 0.51
C ILE A 23 -4.76 34.90 1.65
N LYS A 24 -6.05 34.67 1.90
CA LYS A 24 -6.80 35.22 3.03
C LYS A 24 -7.70 34.14 3.61
N GLU A 25 -7.64 33.96 4.93
CA GLU A 25 -8.50 33.00 5.66
C GLU A 25 -8.43 31.57 5.07
N GLY A 26 -7.21 31.12 4.78
CA GLY A 26 -6.92 29.79 4.23
C GLY A 26 -7.32 29.57 2.76
N LYS A 27 -7.87 30.59 2.09
CA LYS A 27 -8.33 30.52 0.71
C LYS A 27 -7.57 31.45 -0.22
N ILE A 28 -7.55 31.09 -1.50
CA ILE A 28 -7.01 31.95 -2.56
C ILE A 28 -7.98 33.11 -2.77
N HIS A 29 -7.54 34.32 -2.43
CA HIS A 29 -8.34 35.53 -2.55
C HIS A 29 -8.23 36.15 -3.94
N SER A 30 -7.03 36.16 -4.53
CA SER A 30 -6.78 36.69 -5.87
C SER A 30 -5.57 36.02 -6.50
N ILE A 31 -5.59 35.94 -7.84
CA ILE A 31 -4.46 35.56 -8.68
C ILE A 31 -4.26 36.71 -9.67
N THR A 32 -3.14 37.41 -9.56
CA THR A 32 -2.89 38.63 -10.36
C THR A 32 -1.63 38.47 -11.20
N PRO A 33 -1.69 38.70 -12.53
CA PRO A 33 -0.50 38.72 -13.37
C PRO A 33 0.56 39.71 -12.88
N CYS A 34 1.84 39.36 -13.03
CA CYS A 34 2.99 40.16 -12.63
C CYS A 34 4.04 40.17 -13.75
N ASP A 35 4.73 41.30 -13.95
CA ASP A 35 5.80 41.41 -14.95
C ASP A 35 7.03 40.55 -14.58
N THR A 36 7.37 40.56 -13.29
CA THR A 36 8.52 39.83 -12.72
C THR A 36 8.10 38.95 -11.55
N VAL A 37 8.62 37.73 -11.54
CA VAL A 37 8.40 36.72 -10.50
C VAL A 37 9.70 35.94 -10.26
N PRO A 38 9.90 35.34 -9.08
CA PRO A 38 10.99 34.40 -8.85
C PRO A 38 10.91 33.20 -9.81
N ASN A 39 12.06 32.64 -10.18
CA ASN A 39 12.13 31.43 -11.00
C ASN A 39 11.78 30.19 -10.15
N GLN A 40 10.48 29.99 -9.95
CA GLN A 40 9.88 28.85 -9.27
C GLN A 40 8.45 28.66 -9.80
N TYR A 41 7.93 27.46 -9.68
CA TYR A 41 6.62 27.10 -10.23
C TYR A 41 5.64 26.80 -9.11
N ILE A 42 4.41 27.29 -9.25
CA ILE A 42 3.32 27.06 -8.30
C ILE A 42 2.26 26.22 -9.01
N LEU A 43 1.96 25.04 -8.49
CA LEU A 43 0.96 24.12 -9.04
C LEU A 43 0.03 23.61 -7.93
N PRO A 44 -1.20 23.16 -8.25
CA PRO A 44 -2.03 22.43 -7.30
C PRO A 44 -1.25 21.31 -6.61
N GLY A 45 -1.58 21.01 -5.36
CA GLY A 45 -0.89 19.95 -4.63
C GLY A 45 -1.08 18.58 -5.30
N PHE A 46 -0.09 17.70 -5.18
CA PHE A 46 -0.24 16.33 -5.67
C PHE A 46 -1.22 15.56 -4.79
N ILE A 47 -1.92 14.61 -5.40
CA ILE A 47 -2.84 13.70 -4.72
C ILE A 47 -2.46 12.28 -5.09
N ASP A 48 -2.29 11.42 -4.09
CA ASP A 48 -2.24 9.99 -4.31
C ASP A 48 -3.67 9.44 -4.43
N ALA A 49 -4.00 8.87 -5.58
CA ALA A 49 -5.34 8.41 -5.89
C ALA A 49 -5.70 7.05 -5.29
N HIS A 50 -4.73 6.31 -4.73
CA HIS A 50 -4.97 5.05 -3.99
C HIS A 50 -3.70 4.67 -3.22
N VAL A 51 -3.78 4.61 -1.88
CA VAL A 51 -2.64 4.26 -1.05
C VAL A 51 -3.07 3.56 0.24
N HIS A 52 -2.22 2.63 0.69
CA HIS A 52 -2.30 2.04 2.02
C HIS A 52 -1.29 2.76 2.91
N VAL A 53 -1.79 3.58 3.85
CA VAL A 53 -0.92 4.34 4.76
C VAL A 53 -0.08 3.36 5.60
N GLU A 54 -0.68 2.23 5.95
CA GLU A 54 -0.08 1.14 6.72
C GLU A 54 1.16 0.55 6.05
N SER A 55 1.20 0.51 4.71
CA SER A 55 2.35 0.01 3.95
C SER A 55 3.59 0.91 4.08
N SER A 56 3.42 2.17 4.48
CA SER A 56 4.55 3.01 4.91
C SER A 56 5.10 2.64 6.29
N MET A 57 4.46 1.72 7.01
CA MET A 57 4.71 1.34 8.41
C MET A 57 4.52 2.50 9.40
N LEU A 58 3.86 3.58 8.99
CA LEU A 58 3.64 4.78 9.79
C LEU A 58 2.16 5.02 10.03
N ILE A 59 1.85 5.56 11.19
CA ILE A 59 0.51 6.13 11.45
C ILE A 59 0.24 7.32 10.50
N PRO A 60 -1.03 7.67 10.21
CA PRO A 60 -1.37 8.77 9.31
C PRO A 60 -0.65 10.08 9.62
N SER A 61 -0.49 10.42 10.89
CA SER A 61 0.15 11.67 11.27
C SER A 61 1.63 11.74 10.94
N GLU A 62 2.34 10.60 10.91
CA GLU A 62 3.75 10.53 10.51
C GLU A 62 3.88 10.37 8.99
N PHE A 63 2.97 9.61 8.36
CA PHE A 63 2.84 9.56 6.90
C PHE A 63 2.69 10.97 6.30
N ALA A 64 1.78 11.78 6.86
CA ALA A 64 1.53 13.15 6.45
C ALA A 64 2.81 14.00 6.43
N ARG A 65 3.69 13.82 7.43
CA ARG A 65 4.94 14.57 7.55
C ARG A 65 5.90 14.26 6.41
N LEU A 66 5.95 13.01 5.94
CA LEU A 66 6.76 12.64 4.77
C LEU A 66 6.10 13.08 3.47
N ALA A 67 4.78 12.89 3.34
CA ALA A 67 4.01 13.23 2.13
C ALA A 67 4.13 14.72 1.75
N VAL A 68 4.04 15.64 2.72
CA VAL A 68 4.11 17.08 2.45
C VAL A 68 5.48 17.53 1.93
N LYS A 69 6.57 16.81 2.27
CA LYS A 69 7.91 17.08 1.71
C LYS A 69 7.95 16.83 0.21
N GLN A 70 7.07 15.95 -0.27
CA GLN A 70 6.94 15.56 -1.67
C GLN A 70 5.85 16.36 -2.40
N GLY A 71 5.30 17.43 -1.79
CA GLY A 71 4.29 18.28 -2.42
C GLY A 71 2.90 17.65 -2.50
N THR A 72 2.71 16.50 -1.83
CA THR A 72 1.41 15.85 -1.72
C THR A 72 0.61 16.56 -0.63
N VAL A 73 -0.67 16.83 -0.91
CA VAL A 73 -1.57 17.54 0.01
C VAL A 73 -2.74 16.67 0.49
N ALA A 74 -3.06 15.62 -0.25
CA ALA A 74 -4.16 14.71 0.04
C ALA A 74 -3.88 13.30 -0.45
N THR A 75 -4.61 12.33 0.09
CA THR A 75 -4.64 10.95 -0.38
C THR A 75 -6.06 10.40 -0.38
N ILE A 76 -6.31 9.49 -1.30
CA ILE A 76 -7.38 8.50 -1.24
C ILE A 76 -6.77 7.26 -0.58
N SER A 77 -7.16 6.98 0.67
CA SER A 77 -6.49 5.97 1.48
C SER A 77 -7.41 4.83 1.86
N ASP A 78 -7.03 3.59 1.55
CA ASP A 78 -7.77 2.41 1.97
C ASP A 78 -7.13 1.83 3.24
N PRO A 79 -7.79 1.91 4.41
CA PRO A 79 -7.28 1.40 5.66
C PRO A 79 -7.66 -0.08 5.89
N HIS A 80 -7.70 -0.90 4.83
CA HIS A 80 -8.10 -2.31 4.93
C HIS A 80 -7.13 -3.13 5.78
N GLU A 81 -5.87 -2.73 5.86
CA GLU A 81 -4.82 -3.44 6.59
C GLU A 81 -5.12 -3.43 8.08
N ILE A 82 -5.24 -2.23 8.67
CA ILE A 82 -5.67 -2.13 10.07
C ILE A 82 -7.11 -2.62 10.28
N GLY A 83 -7.95 -2.54 9.24
CA GLY A 83 -9.28 -3.13 9.21
C GLY A 83 -9.24 -4.64 9.47
N ASN A 84 -8.35 -5.38 8.82
CA ASN A 84 -8.15 -6.81 9.04
C ASN A 84 -7.66 -7.13 10.45
N VAL A 85 -6.96 -6.21 11.13
CA VAL A 85 -6.45 -6.43 12.49
C VAL A 85 -7.47 -6.10 13.58
N LEU A 86 -8.11 -4.94 13.46
CA LEU A 86 -8.89 -4.28 14.52
C LEU A 86 -10.34 -3.97 14.12
N GLY A 87 -10.73 -4.31 12.89
CA GLY A 87 -12.05 -4.06 12.34
C GLY A 87 -12.33 -2.57 12.22
N ARG A 88 -13.60 -2.21 12.43
CA ARG A 88 -14.07 -0.82 12.45
C ARG A 88 -13.24 0.08 13.36
N SER A 89 -12.80 -0.40 14.53
CA SER A 89 -12.04 0.41 15.49
C SER A 89 -10.66 0.82 14.95
N GLY A 90 -10.06 -0.01 14.09
CA GLY A 90 -8.83 0.29 13.36
C GLY A 90 -9.03 1.44 12.37
N VAL A 91 -10.11 1.37 11.58
CA VAL A 91 -10.46 2.44 10.63
C VAL A 91 -10.75 3.75 11.35
N GLU A 92 -11.51 3.72 12.45
CA GLU A 92 -11.76 4.88 13.30
C GLU A 92 -10.45 5.47 13.85
N TYR A 93 -9.49 4.63 14.24
CA TYR A 93 -8.16 5.08 14.65
C TYR A 93 -7.44 5.86 13.53
N MET A 94 -7.47 5.36 12.29
CA MET A 94 -6.85 6.02 11.14
C MET A 94 -7.47 7.39 10.87
N VAL A 95 -8.80 7.45 10.83
CA VAL A 95 -9.56 8.71 10.63
C VAL A 95 -9.23 9.70 11.74
N ASN A 96 -9.30 9.27 13.00
CA ASN A 96 -9.05 10.13 14.16
C ASN A 96 -7.60 10.61 14.24
N ASN A 97 -6.63 9.79 13.83
CA ASN A 97 -5.23 10.16 13.79
C ASN A 97 -4.95 11.14 12.64
N GLY A 98 -5.45 10.85 11.42
CA GLY A 98 -5.29 11.71 10.24
C GLY A 98 -5.85 13.12 10.46
N ASN A 99 -7.00 13.22 11.13
CA ASN A 99 -7.66 14.50 11.48
C ASN A 99 -6.85 15.39 12.45
N LYS A 100 -5.77 14.89 13.04
CA LYS A 100 -4.86 15.68 13.91
C LYS A 100 -3.75 16.37 13.12
N THR A 101 -3.73 16.23 11.79
CA THR A 101 -2.75 16.88 10.90
C THR A 101 -3.45 17.78 9.90
N PRO A 102 -2.74 18.77 9.30
CA PRO A 102 -3.31 19.55 8.21
C PRO A 102 -3.52 18.72 6.94
N PHE A 103 -2.88 17.57 6.80
CA PHE A 103 -2.97 16.72 5.61
C PHE A 103 -4.37 16.18 5.38
N LYS A 104 -4.83 16.18 4.12
CA LYS A 104 -6.21 15.81 3.79
C LYS A 104 -6.31 14.34 3.41
N PHE A 105 -6.45 13.48 4.41
CA PHE A 105 -6.80 12.08 4.19
C PHE A 105 -8.28 11.95 3.82
N PHE A 106 -8.56 11.22 2.74
CA PHE A 106 -9.89 10.75 2.36
C PHE A 106 -9.89 9.24 2.47
N PHE A 107 -10.44 8.72 3.55
CA PHE A 107 -10.43 7.28 3.82
C PHE A 107 -11.54 6.55 3.07
N GLY A 108 -11.25 5.32 2.68
CA GLY A 108 -12.23 4.35 2.20
C GLY A 108 -12.81 3.56 3.37
N ALA A 109 -14.04 3.07 3.20
CA ALA A 109 -14.57 2.04 4.08
C ALA A 109 -14.11 0.66 3.53
N PRO A 110 -13.29 -0.13 4.27
CA PRO A 110 -12.73 -1.37 3.74
C PRO A 110 -13.79 -2.37 3.32
N SER A 111 -13.68 -2.88 2.10
CA SER A 111 -14.76 -3.64 1.48
C SER A 111 -14.67 -5.16 1.77
N CYS A 112 -13.45 -5.69 1.88
CA CYS A 112 -13.14 -7.12 1.96
C CYS A 112 -12.33 -7.43 3.22
N VAL A 113 -12.96 -7.31 4.40
CA VAL A 113 -12.37 -7.70 5.68
C VAL A 113 -13.20 -8.83 6.31
N PRO A 114 -12.66 -10.06 6.39
CA PRO A 114 -11.40 -10.51 5.76
C PRO A 114 -11.50 -10.63 4.24
N ALA A 115 -10.35 -10.70 3.56
CA ALA A 115 -10.28 -10.96 2.13
C ALA A 115 -10.80 -12.37 1.77
N THR A 116 -10.60 -13.34 2.67
CA THR A 116 -11.07 -14.72 2.50
C THR A 116 -11.23 -15.47 3.82
N THR A 117 -12.02 -16.55 3.84
CA THR A 117 -12.22 -17.41 5.02
C THR A 117 -11.15 -18.50 5.18
N PHE A 118 -10.23 -18.63 4.22
CA PHE A 118 -9.15 -19.63 4.19
C PHE A 118 -7.94 -19.26 5.06
N GLU A 119 -8.02 -18.16 5.79
CA GLU A 119 -7.04 -17.72 6.79
C GLU A 119 -7.77 -17.13 8.00
N THR A 120 -7.03 -16.76 9.03
CA THR A 120 -7.58 -16.11 10.23
C THR A 120 -7.15 -14.64 10.29
N ALA A 121 -8.10 -13.73 10.12
CA ALA A 121 -7.93 -12.31 10.38
C ALA A 121 -8.31 -11.93 11.82
N GLY A 122 -7.95 -10.73 12.25
CA GLY A 122 -8.25 -10.21 13.58
C GLY A 122 -9.66 -9.66 13.74
N ALA A 123 -10.36 -9.37 12.62
CA ALA A 123 -11.70 -8.81 12.61
C ALA A 123 -12.45 -9.09 11.30
N GLU A 124 -13.72 -8.72 11.30
CA GLU A 124 -14.62 -8.69 10.14
C GLU A 124 -15.25 -7.28 10.04
N ILE A 125 -15.55 -6.81 8.83
CA ILE A 125 -16.30 -5.56 8.60
C ILE A 125 -17.57 -5.88 7.81
N GLY A 126 -18.70 -5.78 8.50
CA GLY A 126 -20.03 -6.02 7.96
C GLY A 126 -20.74 -4.74 7.50
N LEU A 127 -21.99 -4.87 7.04
CA LEU A 127 -22.78 -3.73 6.56
C LEU A 127 -22.98 -2.64 7.62
N GLU A 128 -23.19 -3.04 8.88
CA GLU A 128 -23.42 -2.08 9.96
C GLU A 128 -22.16 -1.32 10.37
N ASP A 129 -21.00 -1.95 10.23
CA ASP A 129 -19.73 -1.25 10.35
C ASP A 129 -19.55 -0.24 9.22
N LEU A 130 -19.82 -0.64 7.96
CA LEU A 130 -19.74 0.27 6.82
C LEU A 130 -20.68 1.46 6.94
N ARG A 131 -21.92 1.26 7.41
CA ARG A 131 -22.86 2.36 7.67
C ARG A 131 -22.26 3.38 8.62
N ALA A 132 -21.71 2.91 9.73
CA ALA A 132 -21.13 3.79 10.73
C ALA A 132 -19.83 4.45 10.24
N LEU A 133 -19.02 3.74 9.46
CA LEU A 133 -17.83 4.32 8.84
C LEU A 133 -18.19 5.45 7.86
N PHE A 134 -19.24 5.29 7.07
CA PHE A 134 -19.69 6.34 6.14
C PHE A 134 -20.25 7.59 6.82
N GLU A 135 -20.57 7.54 8.12
CA GLU A 135 -20.94 8.70 8.94
C GLU A 135 -19.72 9.52 9.39
N LEU A 136 -18.51 8.94 9.33
CA LEU A 136 -17.28 9.63 9.72
C LEU A 136 -16.90 10.70 8.67
N PRO A 137 -16.29 11.81 9.11
CA PRO A 137 -15.81 12.84 8.19
C PRO A 137 -14.73 12.27 7.27
N ARG A 138 -14.81 12.62 5.98
CA ARG A 138 -13.86 12.20 4.93
C ARG A 138 -13.74 10.69 4.73
N VAL A 139 -14.76 9.92 5.10
CA VAL A 139 -14.95 8.54 4.61
C VAL A 139 -15.89 8.58 3.40
N ASN A 140 -15.31 8.57 2.21
CA ASN A 140 -15.99 9.06 1.00
C ASN A 140 -16.35 7.98 -0.03
N TYR A 141 -15.80 6.79 0.10
CA TYR A 141 -15.94 5.72 -0.88
C TYR A 141 -15.89 4.35 -0.21
N LEU A 142 -16.46 3.35 -0.86
CA LEU A 142 -16.19 1.95 -0.54
C LEU A 142 -14.84 1.62 -1.15
N ALA A 143 -13.91 1.18 -0.31
CA ALA A 143 -12.57 0.87 -0.74
C ALA A 143 -12.52 -0.34 -1.67
N GLU A 144 -11.32 -0.69 -2.14
CA GLU A 144 -11.13 -1.58 -3.28
C GLU A 144 -11.91 -2.90 -3.15
N MET A 145 -12.74 -3.22 -4.15
CA MET A 145 -13.54 -4.44 -4.16
C MET A 145 -12.74 -5.61 -4.73
N MET A 146 -11.78 -6.12 -3.95
CA MET A 146 -10.91 -7.25 -4.32
C MET A 146 -11.65 -8.58 -4.48
N ASN A 147 -12.81 -8.76 -3.82
CA ASN A 147 -13.68 -9.91 -4.05
C ASN A 147 -14.49 -9.75 -5.36
N TYR A 148 -13.78 -9.55 -6.48
CA TYR A 148 -14.39 -9.51 -7.80
C TYR A 148 -15.14 -10.81 -8.15
N PRO A 149 -14.75 -12.03 -7.71
CA PRO A 149 -15.56 -13.22 -7.94
C PRO A 149 -16.96 -13.08 -7.31
N GLY A 150 -17.03 -12.58 -6.07
CA GLY A 150 -18.29 -12.28 -5.39
C GLY A 150 -19.14 -11.29 -6.17
N VAL A 151 -18.54 -10.28 -6.80
CA VAL A 151 -19.28 -9.37 -7.69
C VAL A 151 -19.83 -10.09 -8.94
N LEU A 152 -18.99 -10.87 -9.63
CA LEU A 152 -19.38 -11.58 -10.86
C LEU A 152 -20.51 -12.58 -10.62
N PHE A 153 -20.47 -13.28 -9.49
CA PHE A 153 -21.47 -14.27 -9.09
C PHE A 153 -22.60 -13.69 -8.25
N ARG A 154 -22.60 -12.37 -8.03
CA ARG A 154 -23.59 -11.62 -7.23
C ARG A 154 -23.79 -12.20 -5.83
N ASP A 155 -22.67 -12.47 -5.15
CA ASP A 155 -22.67 -12.80 -3.73
C ASP A 155 -23.49 -11.76 -2.94
N LYS A 156 -24.32 -12.24 -2.02
CA LYS A 156 -25.32 -11.39 -1.37
C LYS A 156 -24.68 -10.31 -0.51
N ASP A 157 -23.61 -10.66 0.21
CA ASP A 157 -22.97 -9.73 1.14
C ASP A 157 -22.14 -8.71 0.37
N VAL A 158 -21.40 -9.16 -0.66
CA VAL A 158 -20.66 -8.27 -1.57
C VAL A 158 -21.59 -7.27 -2.25
N MET A 159 -22.69 -7.74 -2.84
CA MET A 159 -23.64 -6.85 -3.51
C MET A 159 -24.32 -5.89 -2.55
N ALA A 160 -24.64 -6.32 -1.32
CA ALA A 160 -25.23 -5.45 -0.31
C ALA A 160 -24.27 -4.31 0.10
N LYS A 161 -22.95 -4.56 0.17
CA LYS A 161 -21.95 -3.52 0.45
C LYS A 161 -21.90 -2.48 -0.67
N ILE A 162 -21.93 -2.93 -1.93
CA ILE A 162 -21.95 -2.05 -3.11
C ILE A 162 -23.25 -1.23 -3.17
N GLU A 163 -24.40 -1.86 -2.93
CA GLU A 163 -25.70 -1.20 -2.88
C GLU A 163 -25.78 -0.16 -1.76
N LEU A 164 -25.21 -0.45 -0.59
CA LEU A 164 -25.10 0.50 0.51
C LEU A 164 -24.31 1.75 0.08
N ALA A 165 -23.11 1.57 -0.48
CA ALA A 165 -22.27 2.69 -0.94
C ALA A 165 -23.03 3.55 -1.96
N LYS A 166 -23.66 2.93 -2.95
CA LYS A 166 -24.50 3.61 -3.95
C LYS A 166 -25.66 4.38 -3.32
N SER A 167 -26.36 3.78 -2.36
CA SER A 167 -27.50 4.42 -1.68
C SER A 167 -27.10 5.69 -0.91
N LEU A 168 -25.84 5.77 -0.49
CA LEU A 168 -25.24 6.91 0.20
C LEU A 168 -24.48 7.85 -0.75
N ASN A 169 -24.59 7.65 -2.08
CA ASN A 169 -23.87 8.40 -3.10
C ASN A 169 -22.34 8.37 -2.89
N LYS A 170 -21.82 7.23 -2.44
CA LYS A 170 -20.39 6.97 -2.27
C LYS A 170 -19.86 6.26 -3.51
N ARG A 171 -18.63 6.57 -3.89
CA ARG A 171 -17.89 5.88 -4.97
C ARG A 171 -17.55 4.46 -4.54
N VAL A 172 -17.24 3.59 -5.50
CA VAL A 172 -16.76 2.23 -5.24
C VAL A 172 -15.49 1.98 -6.05
N ASP A 173 -14.40 1.75 -5.32
CA ASP A 173 -13.10 1.43 -5.92
C ASP A 173 -12.96 -0.04 -6.25
N GLY A 174 -12.09 -0.33 -7.21
CA GLY A 174 -11.87 -1.68 -7.72
C GLY A 174 -10.47 -2.21 -7.55
N HIS A 175 -10.40 -3.53 -7.54
CA HIS A 175 -9.21 -4.35 -7.53
C HIS A 175 -9.52 -5.63 -8.31
N ALA A 176 -9.13 -5.67 -9.58
CA ALA A 176 -9.51 -6.77 -10.47
C ALA A 176 -8.38 -7.19 -11.43
N PRO A 177 -7.26 -7.74 -10.91
CA PRO A 177 -6.09 -8.08 -11.72
C PRO A 177 -6.43 -9.12 -12.80
N GLY A 178 -6.14 -8.79 -14.05
CA GLY A 178 -6.35 -9.69 -15.20
C GLY A 178 -7.80 -9.83 -15.66
N LEU A 179 -8.76 -9.17 -15.00
CA LEU A 179 -10.18 -9.25 -15.36
C LEU A 179 -10.45 -8.49 -16.67
N ARG A 180 -11.03 -9.18 -17.68
CA ARG A 180 -11.23 -8.63 -19.03
C ARG A 180 -12.55 -9.09 -19.65
N GLY A 181 -12.94 -8.46 -20.76
CA GLY A 181 -14.07 -8.85 -21.59
C GLY A 181 -15.41 -8.69 -20.87
N GLU A 182 -16.27 -9.71 -20.99
CA GLU A 182 -17.62 -9.65 -20.40
C GLU A 182 -17.58 -9.65 -18.87
N ASP A 183 -16.58 -10.26 -18.25
CA ASP A 183 -16.49 -10.27 -16.78
C ASP A 183 -16.03 -8.90 -16.24
N ALA A 184 -15.09 -8.23 -16.91
CA ALA A 184 -14.76 -6.82 -16.59
C ALA A 184 -15.99 -5.91 -16.70
N LYS A 185 -16.78 -6.09 -17.77
CA LYS A 185 -18.02 -5.35 -17.96
C LYS A 185 -19.03 -5.62 -16.83
N LYS A 186 -19.25 -6.88 -16.42
CA LYS A 186 -20.15 -7.20 -15.29
C LYS A 186 -19.70 -6.55 -13.99
N TYR A 187 -18.39 -6.54 -13.72
CA TYR A 187 -17.82 -5.91 -12.53
C TYR A 187 -18.08 -4.39 -12.53
N ILE A 188 -17.87 -3.72 -13.66
CA ILE A 188 -18.15 -2.29 -13.82
C ILE A 188 -19.65 -2.00 -13.71
N GLU A 189 -20.51 -2.79 -14.38
CA GLU A 189 -21.97 -2.64 -14.32
C GLU A 189 -22.53 -2.88 -12.90
N ALA A 190 -21.85 -3.68 -12.08
CA ALA A 190 -22.19 -3.84 -10.67
C ALA A 190 -21.95 -2.56 -9.86
N GLY A 191 -21.12 -1.64 -10.33
CA GLY A 191 -20.93 -0.30 -9.76
C GLY A 191 -19.51 0.12 -9.45
N ILE A 192 -18.51 -0.70 -9.79
CA ILE A 192 -17.11 -0.39 -9.52
C ILE A 192 -16.59 0.56 -10.59
N GLU A 193 -15.89 1.62 -10.17
CA GLU A 193 -15.57 2.76 -11.04
C GLU A 193 -14.08 2.89 -11.39
N THR A 194 -13.19 2.31 -10.59
CA THR A 194 -11.73 2.45 -10.72
C THR A 194 -11.03 1.09 -10.71
N ASP A 195 -9.79 1.04 -11.17
CA ASP A 195 -8.90 -0.10 -11.00
C ASP A 195 -7.43 0.34 -11.03
N HIS A 196 -6.62 -0.17 -10.10
CA HIS A 196 -5.17 0.05 -10.04
C HIS A 196 -4.35 -1.21 -10.37
N GLU A 197 -5.02 -2.33 -10.67
CA GLU A 197 -4.40 -3.65 -10.84
C GLU A 197 -4.01 -4.01 -12.29
N CYS A 198 -4.27 -3.11 -13.24
CA CYS A 198 -3.87 -3.33 -14.63
C CYS A 198 -2.35 -3.46 -14.75
N PHE A 199 -1.87 -4.59 -15.29
CA PHE A 199 -0.45 -4.82 -15.51
C PHE A 199 -0.03 -4.76 -16.99
N THR A 200 -0.99 -4.79 -17.92
CA THR A 200 -0.73 -4.51 -19.34
C THR A 200 -1.63 -3.39 -19.86
N LYS A 201 -1.13 -2.69 -20.90
CA LYS A 201 -1.91 -1.66 -21.58
C LYS A 201 -3.20 -2.21 -22.18
N GLU A 202 -3.17 -3.43 -22.71
CA GLU A 202 -4.34 -4.06 -23.32
C GLU A 202 -5.44 -4.33 -22.29
N GLU A 203 -5.09 -4.70 -21.06
CA GLU A 203 -6.05 -4.86 -19.97
C GLU A 203 -6.68 -3.52 -19.60
N ALA A 204 -5.85 -2.48 -19.41
CA ALA A 204 -6.32 -1.14 -19.10
C ALA A 204 -7.27 -0.58 -20.19
N LEU A 205 -6.92 -0.74 -21.47
CA LEU A 205 -7.77 -0.33 -22.60
C LEU A 205 -9.12 -1.07 -22.63
N ASP A 206 -9.13 -2.34 -22.22
CA ASP A 206 -10.36 -3.15 -22.17
C ASP A 206 -11.31 -2.65 -21.07
N LYS A 207 -10.79 -2.27 -19.91
CA LYS A 207 -11.57 -1.68 -18.81
C LYS A 207 -12.01 -0.24 -19.12
N LEU A 208 -11.12 0.59 -19.70
CA LEU A 208 -11.43 1.95 -20.15
C LEU A 208 -12.60 1.98 -21.15
N LYS A 209 -12.69 0.99 -22.04
CA LYS A 209 -13.81 0.85 -23.01
C LYS A 209 -15.18 0.83 -22.32
N TYR A 210 -15.26 0.33 -21.10
CA TYR A 210 -16.50 0.24 -20.32
C TYR A 210 -16.65 1.39 -19.30
N GLY A 211 -15.75 2.38 -19.32
CA GLY A 211 -15.84 3.60 -18.50
C GLY A 211 -15.16 3.52 -17.13
N MET A 212 -14.36 2.48 -16.88
CA MET A 212 -13.56 2.38 -15.66
C MET A 212 -12.31 3.26 -15.76
N LYS A 213 -12.04 4.05 -14.71
CA LYS A 213 -10.82 4.85 -14.60
C LYS A 213 -9.64 3.99 -14.16
N ILE A 214 -8.44 4.31 -14.65
CA ILE A 214 -7.23 3.55 -14.36
C ILE A 214 -6.30 4.38 -13.49
N LEU A 215 -5.88 3.79 -12.37
CA LEU A 215 -4.92 4.37 -11.45
C LEU A 215 -3.56 3.72 -11.75
N ILE A 216 -2.63 4.49 -12.30
CA ILE A 216 -1.30 3.98 -12.64
C ILE A 216 -0.46 3.94 -11.37
N ARG A 217 -0.25 2.71 -10.87
CA ARG A 217 0.51 2.39 -9.66
C ARG A 217 2.02 2.38 -9.87
N GLU A 218 2.74 2.95 -8.90
CA GLU A 218 4.18 2.74 -8.70
C GLU A 218 4.52 2.62 -7.20
N GLY A 219 4.31 1.41 -6.67
CA GLY A 219 4.64 1.02 -5.31
C GLY A 219 6.05 0.45 -5.15
N SER A 220 6.34 -0.14 -3.99
CA SER A 220 7.61 -0.80 -3.68
C SER A 220 7.71 -2.18 -4.34
N ALA A 221 6.63 -2.97 -4.33
CA ALA A 221 6.58 -4.29 -5.00
C ALA A 221 5.98 -4.24 -6.41
N ALA A 222 4.77 -3.72 -6.55
CA ALA A 222 4.07 -3.67 -7.83
C ALA A 222 4.32 -2.33 -8.54
N LYS A 223 4.82 -2.40 -9.78
CA LYS A 223 5.19 -1.24 -10.59
C LYS A 223 4.60 -1.38 -11.98
N ASN A 224 3.58 -0.59 -12.27
CA ASN A 224 2.82 -0.65 -13.52
C ASN A 224 3.06 0.57 -14.41
N PHE A 225 3.79 1.57 -13.90
CA PHE A 225 4.05 2.81 -14.62
C PHE A 225 4.62 2.60 -16.03
N GLU A 226 5.67 1.78 -16.17
CA GLU A 226 6.33 1.56 -17.47
C GLU A 226 5.40 0.93 -18.51
N ALA A 227 4.45 0.10 -18.08
CA ALA A 227 3.46 -0.53 -18.96
C ALA A 227 2.34 0.43 -19.36
N LEU A 228 2.00 1.39 -18.50
CA LEU A 228 0.76 2.16 -18.61
C LEU A 228 0.92 3.65 -18.89
N TYR A 229 2.11 4.26 -18.70
CA TYR A 229 2.27 5.73 -18.71
C TYR A 229 1.75 6.42 -19.98
N THR A 230 1.80 5.77 -21.13
CA THR A 230 1.26 6.32 -22.40
C THR A 230 -0.24 6.65 -22.34
N LEU A 231 -0.99 5.98 -21.45
CA LEU A 231 -2.41 6.24 -21.25
C LEU A 231 -2.69 7.65 -20.71
N ILE A 232 -1.71 8.29 -20.05
CA ILE A 232 -1.84 9.66 -19.53
C ILE A 232 -2.22 10.63 -20.65
N ASP A 233 -1.63 10.49 -21.84
CA ASP A 233 -1.94 11.36 -22.99
C ASP A 233 -3.12 10.84 -23.83
N GLU A 234 -3.33 9.53 -23.86
CA GLU A 234 -4.42 8.91 -24.63
C GLU A 234 -5.78 9.12 -23.95
N PHE A 235 -5.83 9.16 -22.61
CA PHE A 235 -7.05 9.25 -21.80
C PHE A 235 -6.89 10.22 -20.60
N PRO A 236 -6.56 11.50 -20.82
CA PRO A 236 -6.14 12.43 -19.76
C PRO A 236 -7.15 12.67 -18.63
N ASN A 237 -8.44 12.38 -18.83
CA ASN A 237 -9.49 12.53 -17.79
C ASN A 237 -9.83 11.23 -17.05
N GLU A 238 -9.34 10.08 -17.55
CA GLU A 238 -9.63 8.75 -17.00
C GLU A 238 -8.44 8.12 -16.28
N ILE A 239 -7.30 8.80 -16.29
CA ILE A 239 -6.06 8.33 -15.64
C ILE A 239 -5.80 9.11 -14.36
N MET A 240 -5.44 8.39 -13.32
CA MET A 240 -4.90 8.95 -12.07
C MET A 240 -3.58 8.27 -11.74
N LEU A 241 -2.80 8.84 -10.82
CA LEU A 241 -1.53 8.27 -10.36
C LEU A 241 -1.67 7.84 -8.90
N CYS A 242 -1.11 6.68 -8.56
CA CYS A 242 -1.14 6.18 -7.20
C CYS A 242 0.15 5.48 -6.80
N SER A 243 0.39 5.37 -5.48
CA SER A 243 1.53 4.60 -4.95
C SER A 243 1.14 3.22 -4.45
N ASP A 244 -0.12 3.02 -4.05
CA ASP A 244 -0.61 1.77 -3.48
C ASP A 244 0.21 1.34 -2.26
N ASP A 245 1.00 0.28 -2.34
CA ASP A 245 1.93 -0.11 -1.28
C ASP A 245 3.31 0.53 -1.44
N LYS A 246 3.69 1.41 -0.48
CA LYS A 246 5.01 2.04 -0.46
C LYS A 246 5.69 1.95 0.89
N HIS A 247 6.77 1.17 0.97
CA HIS A 247 7.60 1.04 2.16
C HIS A 247 8.31 2.35 2.53
N PRO A 248 8.66 2.55 3.81
CA PRO A 248 9.13 3.84 4.31
C PRO A 248 10.44 4.32 3.65
N ASN A 249 11.35 3.42 3.29
CA ASN A 249 12.61 3.77 2.60
C ASN A 249 12.38 4.32 1.18
N ASP A 250 11.42 3.78 0.43
CA ASP A 250 11.05 4.31 -0.88
C ASP A 250 10.23 5.59 -0.75
N PHE A 251 9.38 5.68 0.28
CA PHE A 251 8.50 6.83 0.50
C PHE A 251 9.27 8.11 0.86
N VAL A 252 10.36 8.02 1.63
CA VAL A 252 11.21 9.19 1.92
C VAL A 252 11.95 9.71 0.68
N VAL A 253 12.19 8.84 -0.32
CA VAL A 253 12.86 9.20 -1.57
C VAL A 253 11.92 9.99 -2.50
N GLY A 254 10.64 9.62 -2.55
CA GLY A 254 9.65 10.31 -3.35
C GLY A 254 8.26 9.71 -3.26
N HIS A 255 7.30 10.42 -3.86
CA HIS A 255 5.90 10.03 -3.92
C HIS A 255 5.36 10.31 -5.33
N ILE A 256 4.14 10.83 -5.46
CA ILE A 256 3.52 11.21 -6.74
C ILE A 256 4.38 12.19 -7.55
N ASN A 257 5.14 13.09 -6.89
CA ASN A 257 6.06 14.01 -7.56
C ASN A 257 7.08 13.29 -8.47
N GLN A 258 7.57 12.11 -8.08
CA GLN A 258 8.50 11.35 -8.90
C GLN A 258 7.82 10.71 -10.12
N LEU A 259 6.56 10.28 -9.98
CA LEU A 259 5.79 9.78 -11.13
C LEU A 259 5.56 10.89 -12.15
N VAL A 260 5.23 12.09 -11.67
CA VAL A 260 5.07 13.28 -12.50
C VAL A 260 6.36 13.62 -13.24
N ALA A 261 7.49 13.71 -12.53
CA ALA A 261 8.80 13.96 -13.12
C ALA A 261 9.17 12.90 -14.18
N ARG A 262 8.91 11.62 -13.87
CA ARG A 262 9.19 10.50 -14.76
C ARG A 262 8.32 10.52 -16.02
N ALA A 263 7.03 10.84 -15.91
CA ALA A 263 6.12 10.93 -17.04
C ALA A 263 6.52 12.06 -18.00
N VAL A 264 6.82 13.24 -17.47
CA VAL A 264 7.32 14.37 -18.26
C VAL A 264 8.66 14.03 -18.93
N ALA A 265 9.58 13.37 -18.21
CA ALA A 265 10.85 12.93 -18.79
C ALA A 265 10.70 11.90 -19.92
N LYS A 266 9.62 11.11 -19.90
CA LYS A 266 9.25 10.18 -20.97
C LYS A 266 8.49 10.83 -22.13
N GLY A 267 8.22 12.13 -22.06
CA GLY A 267 7.62 12.90 -23.13
C GLY A 267 6.10 13.06 -23.03
N CYS A 268 5.48 12.71 -21.90
CA CYS A 268 4.06 13.01 -21.70
C CYS A 268 3.79 14.52 -21.62
N ASP A 269 2.61 14.96 -22.06
CA ASP A 269 2.21 16.35 -21.96
C ASP A 269 2.11 16.77 -20.49
N LEU A 270 2.78 17.87 -20.13
CA LEU A 270 2.84 18.39 -18.76
C LEU A 270 1.43 18.55 -18.15
N TYR A 271 0.49 19.12 -18.90
CA TYR A 271 -0.84 19.42 -18.36
C TYR A 271 -1.67 18.15 -18.20
N ASN A 272 -1.53 17.16 -19.09
CA ASN A 272 -2.17 15.85 -18.92
C ASN A 272 -1.61 15.12 -17.69
N VAL A 273 -0.31 15.16 -17.46
CA VAL A 273 0.33 14.57 -16.26
C VAL A 273 -0.21 15.22 -14.98
N LEU A 274 -0.27 16.56 -14.95
CA LEU A 274 -0.78 17.29 -13.78
C LEU A 274 -2.30 17.15 -13.61
N GLN A 275 -3.05 16.99 -14.70
CA GLN A 275 -4.48 16.63 -14.64
C GLN A 275 -4.66 15.30 -13.89
N ALA A 276 -3.87 14.28 -14.23
CA ALA A 276 -3.90 12.97 -13.57
C ALA A 276 -3.42 13.01 -12.10
N ALA A 277 -2.39 13.79 -11.80
CA ALA A 277 -1.76 13.84 -10.48
C ALA A 277 -2.42 14.81 -9.49
N CYS A 278 -3.28 15.72 -9.95
CA CYS A 278 -3.87 16.76 -9.12
C CYS A 278 -5.39 16.87 -9.25
N LEU A 279 -5.94 16.91 -10.47
CA LEU A 279 -7.33 17.31 -10.69
C LEU A 279 -8.30 16.13 -10.81
N ASN A 280 -7.92 15.06 -11.52
CA ASN A 280 -8.76 13.88 -11.71
C ASN A 280 -9.19 13.23 -10.38
N PRO A 281 -8.32 13.09 -9.36
CA PRO A 281 -8.75 12.55 -8.06
C PRO A 281 -9.81 13.43 -7.38
N ILE A 282 -9.65 14.76 -7.47
CA ILE A 282 -10.60 15.72 -6.86
C ILE A 282 -11.98 15.55 -7.48
N GLU A 283 -12.06 15.48 -8.81
CA GLU A 283 -13.31 15.33 -9.55
C GLU A 283 -13.94 13.95 -9.29
N HIS A 284 -13.15 12.87 -9.33
CA HIS A 284 -13.69 11.52 -9.16
C HIS A 284 -14.28 11.31 -7.77
N TYR A 285 -13.54 11.67 -6.71
CA TYR A 285 -13.92 11.42 -5.31
C TYR A 285 -14.65 12.60 -4.64
N ASN A 286 -14.96 13.67 -5.37
CA ASN A 286 -15.59 14.90 -4.86
C ASN A 286 -14.84 15.48 -3.64
N MET A 287 -13.52 15.65 -3.78
CA MET A 287 -12.65 16.06 -2.67
C MET A 287 -12.74 17.56 -2.39
N ASP A 288 -12.68 17.95 -1.11
CA ASP A 288 -12.51 19.35 -0.68
C ASP A 288 -11.01 19.73 -0.63
N VAL A 289 -10.40 19.75 -1.82
CA VAL A 289 -8.99 20.10 -2.05
C VAL A 289 -8.90 21.20 -3.09
N GLY A 290 -8.05 22.20 -2.84
CA GLY A 290 -7.86 23.34 -3.71
C GLY A 290 -7.26 23.00 -5.07
N GLN A 291 -7.78 23.63 -6.13
CA GLN A 291 -7.34 23.45 -7.51
C GLN A 291 -6.55 24.65 -8.04
N LEU A 292 -6.03 25.48 -7.13
CA LEU A 292 -5.34 26.73 -7.44
C LEU A 292 -6.24 27.78 -8.13
N LYS A 293 -7.53 27.87 -7.76
CA LYS A 293 -8.48 28.87 -8.27
C LYS A 293 -8.89 29.86 -7.18
N VAL A 294 -9.34 31.05 -7.58
CA VAL A 294 -9.89 32.04 -6.63
C VAL A 294 -11.12 31.46 -5.92
N GLY A 295 -11.12 31.49 -4.59
CA GLY A 295 -12.17 30.95 -3.73
C GLY A 295 -11.88 29.55 -3.18
N ASP A 296 -10.95 28.81 -3.78
CA ASP A 296 -10.53 27.49 -3.33
C ASP A 296 -9.73 27.59 -2.02
N PRO A 297 -9.70 26.51 -1.21
CA PRO A 297 -8.64 26.30 -0.23
C PRO A 297 -7.26 26.48 -0.90
N ALA A 298 -6.33 27.12 -0.21
CA ALA A 298 -4.98 27.29 -0.71
C ALA A 298 -4.14 26.03 -0.46
N ASP A 299 -4.41 24.99 -1.26
CA ASP A 299 -3.71 23.70 -1.28
C ASP A 299 -2.82 23.62 -2.53
N PHE A 300 -1.54 23.90 -2.38
CA PHE A 300 -0.61 23.92 -3.51
C PHE A 300 0.81 23.67 -3.07
N CYS A 301 1.67 23.33 -4.03
CA CYS A 301 3.10 23.23 -3.79
C CYS A 301 3.88 24.17 -4.71
N VAL A 302 5.07 24.54 -4.26
CA VAL A 302 6.04 25.33 -5.02
C VAL A 302 7.22 24.43 -5.35
N VAL A 303 7.55 24.30 -6.63
CA VAL A 303 8.68 23.48 -7.11
C VAL A 303 9.76 24.32 -7.78
N GLU A 304 11.00 23.83 -7.76
CA GLU A 304 12.15 24.49 -8.40
C GLU A 304 12.01 24.54 -9.93
N ASP A 305 11.57 23.44 -10.54
CA ASP A 305 11.46 23.28 -11.99
C ASP A 305 10.39 22.24 -12.37
N LEU A 306 10.01 22.21 -13.64
CA LEU A 306 9.02 21.30 -14.22
C LEU A 306 9.64 20.04 -14.84
N LYS A 307 10.89 19.72 -14.49
CA LYS A 307 11.62 18.53 -14.94
C LYS A 307 11.74 17.51 -13.82
N ASN A 308 12.21 17.94 -12.65
CA ASN A 308 12.48 17.12 -11.48
C ASN A 308 11.40 17.28 -10.41
N PHE A 309 10.59 18.34 -10.46
CA PHE A 309 9.52 18.63 -9.50
C PHE A 309 10.01 18.60 -8.04
N LYS A 310 11.24 19.10 -7.81
CA LYS A 310 11.79 19.22 -6.46
C LYS A 310 10.99 20.28 -5.68
N VAL A 311 10.34 19.85 -4.61
CA VAL A 311 9.43 20.66 -3.80
C VAL A 311 10.21 21.55 -2.85
N LYS A 312 9.88 22.85 -2.86
CA LYS A 312 10.42 23.88 -1.96
C LYS A 312 9.48 24.21 -0.82
N GLN A 313 8.18 24.26 -1.12
CA GLN A 313 7.13 24.62 -0.18
C GLN A 313 5.88 23.81 -0.47
N THR A 314 5.14 23.47 0.57
CA THR A 314 3.80 22.87 0.46
C THR A 314 2.86 23.63 1.37
N LEU A 315 1.68 23.96 0.85
CA LEU A 315 0.62 24.64 1.57
C LEU A 315 -0.64 23.79 1.61
N ILE A 316 -1.31 23.80 2.77
CA ILE A 316 -2.63 23.20 2.95
C ILE A 316 -3.50 24.16 3.77
N ASP A 317 -4.69 24.45 3.26
CA ASP A 317 -5.61 25.46 3.78
C ASP A 317 -4.91 26.80 4.07
N GLY A 318 -3.97 27.18 3.17
CA GLY A 318 -3.19 28.42 3.24
C GLY A 318 -2.08 28.46 4.29
N ASN A 319 -1.86 27.38 5.03
CA ASN A 319 -0.76 27.25 5.98
C ASN A 319 0.43 26.61 5.29
N ILE A 320 1.63 27.18 5.46
CA ILE A 320 2.87 26.53 5.04
C ILE A 320 3.08 25.32 5.95
N VAL A 321 2.98 24.11 5.38
CA VAL A 321 3.15 22.84 6.10
C VAL A 321 4.53 22.23 5.89
N PHE A 322 5.24 22.67 4.85
CA PHE A 322 6.63 22.29 4.56
C PHE A 322 7.35 23.47 3.92
N GLU A 323 8.56 23.78 4.39
CA GLU A 323 9.47 24.79 3.82
C GLU A 323 10.87 24.64 4.42
N ASN A 324 11.92 24.96 3.65
CA ASN A 324 13.32 24.92 4.09
C ASN A 324 13.73 23.53 4.62
N ASP A 325 13.30 22.47 3.93
CA ASP A 325 13.52 21.07 4.31
C ASP A 325 12.94 20.70 5.70
N GLU A 326 12.02 21.50 6.24
CA GLU A 326 11.38 21.28 7.52
C GLU A 326 9.85 21.20 7.40
N VAL A 327 9.28 20.21 8.10
CA VAL A 327 7.83 20.11 8.30
C VAL A 327 7.39 21.09 9.38
N LYS A 328 6.38 21.91 9.09
CA LYS A 328 5.97 23.08 9.90
C LYS A 328 4.75 22.83 10.80
N PHE A 329 4.35 21.59 10.97
CA PHE A 329 3.37 21.16 11.97
C PHE A 329 4.02 20.16 12.95
N PRO A 330 3.54 20.04 14.20
CA PRO A 330 4.16 19.17 15.19
C PRO A 330 3.91 17.68 14.91
N ARG A 331 4.71 16.81 15.53
CA ARG A 331 4.38 15.38 15.64
C ARG A 331 3.18 15.21 16.56
N VAL A 332 2.44 14.13 16.36
CA VAL A 332 1.22 13.80 17.11
C VAL A 332 1.51 12.65 18.05
N GLU A 333 1.18 12.81 19.33
CA GLU A 333 1.15 11.70 20.27
C GLU A 333 -0.09 10.82 19.97
N ALA A 334 0.14 9.52 19.78
CA ALA A 334 -0.88 8.57 19.36
C ALA A 334 -0.88 7.34 20.26
N ALA A 335 -2.06 6.76 20.46
CA ALA A 335 -2.19 5.47 21.11
C ALA A 335 -1.62 4.36 20.20
N VAL A 336 -1.29 3.22 20.80
CA VAL A 336 -0.78 2.03 20.11
C VAL A 336 -1.78 0.87 20.20
N PRO A 337 -3.01 1.00 19.64
CA PRO A 337 -3.98 -0.08 19.67
C PRO A 337 -3.43 -1.29 18.93
N ASN A 338 -3.66 -2.49 19.44
CA ASN A 338 -3.09 -3.70 18.88
C ASN A 338 -3.95 -4.92 19.23
N ASN A 339 -3.91 -5.94 18.37
CA ASN A 339 -4.55 -7.24 18.57
C ASN A 339 -3.47 -8.32 18.39
N PHE A 340 -2.89 -8.72 19.52
CA PHE A 340 -1.75 -9.63 19.55
C PHE A 340 -1.87 -10.53 20.78
N ASN A 341 -2.08 -11.82 20.53
CA ASN A 341 -2.40 -12.82 21.53
C ASN A 341 -1.85 -14.19 21.11
N CYS A 342 -0.53 -14.28 20.93
CA CYS A 342 0.16 -15.56 20.77
C CYS A 342 1.39 -15.64 21.68
N SER A 343 1.73 -16.86 22.05
CA SER A 343 2.88 -17.24 22.85
C SER A 343 4.14 -17.38 21.98
N PRO A 344 5.34 -17.19 22.54
CA PRO A 344 6.59 -17.46 21.82
C PRO A 344 6.63 -18.88 21.23
N VAL A 345 7.05 -18.98 19.97
CA VAL A 345 7.15 -20.25 19.23
C VAL A 345 8.37 -21.04 19.69
N LYS A 346 8.20 -22.35 19.80
CA LYS A 346 9.27 -23.32 20.10
C LYS A 346 9.80 -23.95 18.81
N ILE A 347 11.09 -24.31 18.77
CA ILE A 347 11.69 -25.00 17.61
C ILE A 347 10.90 -26.25 17.19
N ALA A 348 10.42 -27.04 18.16
CA ALA A 348 9.64 -28.25 17.88
C ALA A 348 8.37 -28.00 17.05
N GLN A 349 7.81 -26.79 17.09
CA GLN A 349 6.63 -26.42 16.31
C GLN A 349 6.95 -26.08 14.84
N LEU A 350 8.24 -25.94 14.49
CA LEU A 350 8.70 -25.62 13.13
C LEU A 350 9.12 -26.87 12.34
N GLN A 351 9.09 -28.03 12.98
CA GLN A 351 9.58 -29.29 12.42
C GLN A 351 8.61 -29.83 11.37
N VAL A 352 9.14 -30.31 10.25
CA VAL A 352 8.36 -30.92 9.16
C VAL A 352 8.72 -32.41 9.10
N PRO A 353 7.83 -33.34 9.46
CA PRO A 353 8.15 -34.77 9.47
C PRO A 353 8.61 -35.31 8.11
N ALA A 354 9.60 -36.18 8.07
CA ALA A 354 10.08 -36.83 6.85
C ALA A 354 9.22 -38.04 6.44
N ILE A 355 7.89 -37.87 6.38
CA ILE A 355 6.94 -38.91 5.93
C ILE A 355 6.88 -39.04 4.39
N GLY A 356 7.49 -38.10 3.68
CA GLY A 356 7.74 -38.08 2.25
C GLY A 356 8.83 -37.05 1.94
N TYR A 357 9.64 -37.30 0.92
CA TYR A 357 10.78 -36.43 0.59
C TYR A 357 10.48 -35.42 -0.51
N LYS A 358 9.46 -35.69 -1.33
CA LYS A 358 9.05 -34.85 -2.43
C LYS A 358 7.95 -33.90 -1.96
N VAL A 359 8.22 -32.60 -2.01
CA VAL A 359 7.32 -31.56 -1.49
C VAL A 359 6.94 -30.55 -2.56
N ARG A 360 5.78 -29.92 -2.40
CA ARG A 360 5.41 -28.68 -3.09
C ARG A 360 6.24 -27.52 -2.55
N VAL A 361 6.65 -26.64 -3.45
CA VAL A 361 7.46 -25.47 -3.13
C VAL A 361 6.85 -24.24 -3.79
N ILE A 362 6.65 -23.19 -2.99
CA ILE A 362 6.24 -21.86 -3.46
C ILE A 362 7.41 -21.25 -4.23
N VAL A 363 7.17 -20.71 -5.43
CA VAL A 363 8.21 -20.03 -6.22
C VAL A 363 7.86 -18.56 -6.33
N VAL A 364 8.72 -17.70 -5.79
CA VAL A 364 8.61 -16.24 -5.96
C VAL A 364 9.38 -15.76 -7.18
N GLU A 365 8.91 -14.68 -7.77
CA GLU A 365 9.58 -13.95 -8.86
C GLU A 365 9.75 -12.49 -8.44
N ASP A 366 10.94 -11.94 -8.66
CA ASP A 366 11.24 -10.57 -8.20
C ASP A 366 10.34 -9.55 -8.91
N GLY A 367 9.79 -8.61 -8.12
CA GLY A 367 8.85 -7.60 -8.62
C GLY A 367 7.49 -8.12 -9.08
N GLN A 368 7.06 -9.32 -8.64
CA GLN A 368 5.74 -9.89 -8.94
C GLN A 368 5.00 -10.26 -7.64
N LEU A 369 3.69 -10.04 -7.62
CA LEU A 369 2.79 -10.47 -6.52
C LEU A 369 2.35 -11.94 -6.66
N VAL A 370 2.31 -12.42 -7.91
CA VAL A 370 1.94 -13.80 -8.25
C VAL A 370 3.08 -14.75 -7.91
N THR A 371 2.72 -15.92 -7.40
CA THR A 371 3.64 -17.03 -7.12
C THR A 371 3.40 -18.21 -8.08
N LYS A 372 4.37 -19.11 -8.19
CA LYS A 372 4.21 -20.38 -8.93
C LYS A 372 4.40 -21.57 -8.00
N GLU A 373 4.04 -22.76 -8.48
CA GLU A 373 4.35 -24.02 -7.82
C GLU A 373 5.51 -24.73 -8.52
N THR A 374 6.39 -25.35 -7.74
CA THR A 374 7.31 -26.40 -8.22
C THR A 374 7.40 -27.55 -7.20
N GLU A 375 8.09 -28.62 -7.56
CA GLU A 375 8.31 -29.77 -6.70
C GLU A 375 9.81 -29.95 -6.44
N HIS A 376 10.20 -30.30 -5.21
CA HIS A 376 11.60 -30.55 -4.86
C HIS A 376 11.73 -31.75 -3.93
N THR A 377 12.85 -32.47 -4.03
CA THR A 377 13.17 -33.57 -3.09
C THR A 377 14.13 -33.04 -2.03
N LEU A 378 13.70 -33.00 -0.78
CA LEU A 378 14.49 -32.48 0.33
C LEU A 378 15.28 -33.58 1.04
N LYS A 379 16.37 -33.17 1.68
CA LYS A 379 17.10 -34.01 2.63
C LYS A 379 16.37 -34.01 3.97
N SER A 380 16.55 -35.08 4.73
CA SER A 380 16.10 -35.17 6.11
C SER A 380 17.25 -35.37 7.09
N GLU A 381 17.10 -34.85 8.29
CA GLU A 381 17.96 -35.16 9.45
C GLU A 381 17.04 -35.37 10.66
N ASN A 382 17.30 -36.40 11.47
CA ASN A 382 16.46 -36.75 12.64
C ASN A 382 14.95 -36.84 12.32
N ASP A 383 14.61 -37.50 11.20
CA ASP A 383 13.24 -37.65 10.69
C ASP A 383 12.51 -36.31 10.37
N GLU A 384 13.25 -35.24 10.11
CA GLU A 384 12.73 -33.91 9.77
C GLU A 384 13.28 -33.40 8.44
N LEU A 385 12.43 -32.81 7.60
CA LEU A 385 12.83 -32.14 6.37
C LEU A 385 13.48 -30.78 6.66
N LEU A 386 14.61 -30.52 6.01
CA LEU A 386 15.40 -29.31 6.18
C LEU A 386 15.32 -28.39 4.96
N SER A 387 15.61 -27.10 5.14
CA SER A 387 15.89 -26.19 4.03
C SER A 387 17.08 -26.68 3.19
N ASP A 388 16.98 -26.59 1.87
CA ASP A 388 18.06 -26.85 0.92
C ASP A 388 18.62 -25.51 0.41
N VAL A 389 19.54 -24.94 1.18
CA VAL A 389 20.16 -23.62 0.93
C VAL A 389 20.95 -23.59 -0.39
N GLU A 390 21.48 -24.74 -0.83
CA GLU A 390 22.23 -24.84 -2.09
C GLU A 390 21.30 -24.61 -3.29
N ASN A 391 20.13 -25.25 -3.28
CA ASN A 391 19.10 -25.10 -4.32
C ASN A 391 18.11 -23.96 -4.06
N ASP A 392 18.34 -23.16 -3.02
CA ASP A 392 17.50 -22.04 -2.59
C ASP A 392 16.07 -22.47 -2.30
N ILE A 393 15.90 -23.59 -1.60
CA ILE A 393 14.61 -24.06 -1.09
C ILE A 393 14.61 -23.85 0.42
N LEU A 394 13.95 -22.80 0.87
CA LEU A 394 13.95 -22.34 2.25
C LEU A 394 12.64 -22.69 2.94
N LYS A 395 12.67 -22.90 4.25
CA LYS A 395 11.47 -23.07 5.05
C LYS A 395 10.77 -21.72 5.17
N ILE A 396 9.46 -21.73 4.96
CA ILE A 396 8.56 -20.61 5.19
C ILE A 396 7.52 -21.01 6.24
N VAL A 397 7.21 -20.10 7.16
CA VAL A 397 6.37 -20.35 8.33
C VAL A 397 5.34 -19.23 8.46
N VAL A 398 4.09 -19.58 8.75
CA VAL A 398 3.06 -18.63 9.17
C VAL A 398 2.56 -19.00 10.57
N VAL A 399 2.54 -18.03 11.48
CA VAL A 399 2.12 -18.17 12.87
C VAL A 399 0.88 -17.30 13.10
N ASN A 400 -0.19 -17.91 13.58
CA ASN A 400 -1.38 -17.18 14.01
C ASN A 400 -1.02 -16.24 15.17
N ARG A 401 -1.30 -14.95 15.03
CA ARG A 401 -1.01 -13.96 16.09
C ARG A 401 -2.20 -13.63 16.98
N TYR A 402 -3.39 -14.10 16.64
CA TYR A 402 -4.66 -13.75 17.31
C TYR A 402 -5.03 -14.74 18.42
N PHE A 403 -4.53 -15.97 18.35
CA PHE A 403 -4.57 -16.97 19.42
C PHE A 403 -3.47 -18.01 19.21
N ASP A 404 -3.15 -18.78 20.25
CA ASP A 404 -2.20 -19.89 20.14
C ASP A 404 -2.75 -21.00 19.23
N ALA A 405 -2.04 -21.24 18.14
CA ALA A 405 -2.25 -22.34 17.20
C ALA A 405 -0.90 -22.89 16.72
N ASP A 406 -0.89 -24.10 16.17
CA ASP A 406 0.32 -24.65 15.58
C ASP A 406 0.71 -23.86 14.31
N PRO A 407 1.98 -23.48 14.13
CA PRO A 407 2.45 -22.82 12.93
C PRO A 407 2.24 -23.68 11.67
N SER A 408 1.85 -23.02 10.59
CA SER A 408 1.86 -23.62 9.26
C SER A 408 3.26 -23.52 8.67
N VAL A 409 3.80 -24.63 8.16
CA VAL A 409 5.18 -24.72 7.66
C VAL A 409 5.20 -25.31 6.25
N ALA A 410 5.91 -24.65 5.33
CA ALA A 410 6.10 -25.10 3.96
C ALA A 410 7.52 -24.73 3.45
N PHE A 411 7.73 -24.84 2.14
CA PHE A 411 9.00 -24.48 1.50
C PHE A 411 8.79 -23.47 0.37
N ILE A 412 9.75 -22.56 0.22
CA ILE A 412 9.76 -21.47 -0.75
C ILE A 412 11.09 -21.40 -1.49
N LYS A 413 11.04 -20.99 -2.76
CA LYS A 413 12.17 -20.88 -3.67
C LYS A 413 12.36 -19.45 -4.18
N ASN A 414 13.61 -19.08 -4.47
CA ASN A 414 14.06 -17.80 -5.04
C ASN A 414 14.17 -16.64 -4.04
N PHE A 415 14.13 -16.91 -2.74
CA PHE A 415 14.41 -15.88 -1.73
C PHE A 415 15.90 -15.53 -1.70
N GLY A 416 16.78 -16.53 -1.79
CA GLY A 416 18.23 -16.38 -1.93
C GLY A 416 19.03 -16.48 -0.64
N LEU A 417 18.39 -16.42 0.55
CA LEU A 417 19.10 -16.42 1.84
C LEU A 417 20.05 -17.60 1.96
N LYS A 418 21.31 -17.30 2.34
CA LYS A 418 22.37 -18.29 2.56
C LYS A 418 22.64 -18.60 4.03
N LYS A 419 22.13 -17.73 4.92
CA LYS A 419 22.13 -17.93 6.37
C LYS A 419 21.02 -17.09 7.00
N GLY A 420 20.63 -17.42 8.22
CA GLY A 420 19.63 -16.67 8.96
C GLY A 420 18.21 -16.83 8.48
N ALA A 421 17.36 -15.94 8.97
CA ALA A 421 15.95 -15.82 8.67
C ALA A 421 15.52 -14.34 8.75
N ILE A 422 14.44 -14.03 8.05
CA ILE A 422 13.69 -12.78 8.21
C ILE A 422 12.25 -13.11 8.58
N ALA A 423 11.58 -12.21 9.29
CA ALA A 423 10.16 -12.34 9.60
C ALA A 423 9.45 -10.98 9.50
N SER A 424 8.13 -11.03 9.29
CA SER A 424 7.25 -9.87 9.20
C SER A 424 5.89 -10.17 9.84
N CYS A 425 5.31 -9.17 10.50
CA CYS A 425 3.91 -9.15 10.92
C CYS A 425 3.02 -8.38 9.91
N VAL A 426 3.65 -7.73 8.93
CA VAL A 426 3.00 -7.20 7.74
C VAL A 426 2.95 -8.34 6.73
N ALA A 427 1.80 -9.02 6.66
CA ALA A 427 1.53 -10.16 5.79
C ALA A 427 0.11 -10.02 5.24
N HIS A 428 -0.02 -9.62 3.99
CA HIS A 428 -1.31 -9.27 3.38
C HIS A 428 -2.25 -10.48 3.36
N ASP A 429 -3.53 -10.39 3.75
CA ASP A 429 -4.18 -9.24 4.42
C ASP A 429 -4.49 -9.54 5.90
N SER A 430 -4.43 -10.81 6.30
CA SER A 430 -4.75 -11.21 7.67
C SER A 430 -3.67 -10.84 8.69
N HIS A 431 -2.47 -10.47 8.25
CA HIS A 431 -1.36 -9.96 9.06
C HIS A 431 -0.91 -10.87 10.19
N ASN A 432 -0.97 -12.18 9.95
CA ASN A 432 -0.27 -13.17 10.78
C ASN A 432 1.25 -13.00 10.66
N ILE A 433 2.02 -13.63 11.53
CA ILE A 433 3.49 -13.55 11.45
C ILE A 433 3.95 -14.50 10.36
N ILE A 434 4.71 -14.00 9.39
CA ILE A 434 5.33 -14.82 8.35
C ILE A 434 6.86 -14.75 8.46
N ALA A 435 7.54 -15.87 8.27
CA ALA A 435 8.99 -15.94 8.31
C ALA A 435 9.55 -16.86 7.22
N VAL A 436 10.73 -16.54 6.72
CA VAL A 436 11.50 -17.40 5.80
C VAL A 436 12.93 -17.51 6.29
N GLY A 437 13.51 -18.71 6.23
CA GLY A 437 14.87 -18.89 6.71
C GLY A 437 15.54 -20.21 6.34
N THR A 438 16.83 -20.23 6.67
CA THR A 438 17.74 -21.34 6.35
C THR A 438 17.73 -22.44 7.40
N ASN A 439 17.28 -22.16 8.62
CA ASN A 439 17.23 -23.10 9.74
C ASN A 439 16.20 -22.68 10.80
N ASP A 440 15.75 -23.64 11.60
CA ASP A 440 14.64 -23.44 12.55
C ASP A 440 15.00 -22.54 13.73
N ILE A 441 16.29 -22.50 14.13
CA ILE A 441 16.74 -21.67 15.25
C ILE A 441 16.58 -20.19 14.88
N ASP A 442 17.06 -19.80 13.70
CA ASP A 442 16.97 -18.40 13.26
C ASP A 442 15.53 -18.01 12.91
N ILE A 443 14.75 -18.92 12.31
CA ILE A 443 13.32 -18.68 12.05
C ILE A 443 12.58 -18.42 13.37
N GLN A 444 12.79 -19.28 14.38
CA GLN A 444 12.17 -19.11 15.69
C GLN A 444 12.56 -17.78 16.34
N LYS A 445 13.84 -17.41 16.29
CA LYS A 445 14.33 -16.13 16.85
C LYS A 445 13.69 -14.94 16.16
N ALA A 446 13.65 -14.91 14.83
CA ALA A 446 13.02 -13.83 14.07
C ALA A 446 11.52 -13.70 14.42
N ILE A 447 10.78 -14.81 14.46
CA ILE A 447 9.38 -14.83 14.88
C ILE A 447 9.23 -14.28 16.31
N ASN A 448 10.05 -14.75 17.25
CA ASN A 448 9.93 -14.38 18.66
C ASN A 448 10.33 -12.92 18.94
N LEU A 449 11.18 -12.31 18.12
CA LEU A 449 11.42 -10.86 18.16
C LEU A 449 10.15 -10.07 17.85
N ILE A 450 9.39 -10.48 16.83
CA ILE A 450 8.11 -9.85 16.49
C ILE A 450 7.08 -10.04 17.60
N ILE A 451 6.99 -11.24 18.17
CA ILE A 451 6.07 -11.52 19.29
C ILE A 451 6.39 -10.62 20.49
N LYS A 452 7.68 -10.44 20.79
CA LYS A 452 8.13 -9.57 21.89
C LYS A 452 7.73 -8.12 21.68
N GLU A 453 7.90 -7.60 20.46
CA GLU A 453 7.52 -6.22 20.10
C GLU A 453 6.01 -6.09 19.79
N LYS A 454 5.28 -7.21 19.78
CA LYS A 454 3.87 -7.32 19.38
C LYS A 454 3.60 -6.77 17.98
N GLY A 455 4.54 -6.96 17.07
CA GLY A 455 4.49 -6.34 15.75
C GLY A 455 5.85 -5.95 15.24
N GLY A 456 6.00 -5.96 13.92
CA GLY A 456 7.23 -5.51 13.29
C GLY A 456 7.74 -6.38 12.17
N ILE A 457 8.94 -6.02 11.74
CA ILE A 457 9.80 -6.84 10.88
C ILE A 457 11.10 -7.14 11.62
N SER A 458 11.68 -8.31 11.38
CA SER A 458 12.88 -8.75 12.07
C SER A 458 13.81 -9.59 11.21
N LEU A 459 15.04 -9.74 11.70
CA LEU A 459 16.10 -10.55 11.12
C LEU A 459 16.88 -11.24 12.23
N ALA A 460 17.22 -12.51 12.03
CA ALA A 460 18.11 -13.27 12.90
C ALA A 460 19.09 -14.14 12.09
N ASN A 461 20.34 -14.30 12.56
CA ASN A 461 21.36 -15.10 11.85
C ASN A 461 22.35 -15.85 12.75
N GLY A 462 21.91 -16.21 13.95
CA GLY A 462 22.70 -16.85 15.00
C GLY A 462 23.58 -15.88 15.79
N THR A 463 24.02 -14.78 15.19
CA THR A 463 24.87 -13.74 15.83
C THR A 463 24.17 -12.40 16.02
N GLU A 464 23.22 -12.08 15.16
CA GLU A 464 22.45 -10.84 15.17
C GLU A 464 20.97 -11.17 15.39
N GLU A 465 20.29 -10.30 16.13
CA GLU A 465 18.85 -10.34 16.41
C GLU A 465 18.34 -8.90 16.32
N GLU A 466 17.79 -8.52 15.17
CA GLU A 466 17.41 -7.15 14.83
C GLU A 466 15.91 -7.07 14.60
N VAL A 467 15.27 -6.01 15.09
CA VAL A 467 13.83 -5.75 14.93
C VAL A 467 13.56 -4.27 14.66
N LEU A 468 12.56 -4.00 13.82
CA LEU A 468 11.84 -2.73 13.73
C LEU A 468 10.45 -2.99 14.32
N GLY A 469 10.20 -2.51 15.53
CA GLY A 469 8.93 -2.70 16.22
C GLY A 469 7.83 -1.86 15.58
N LEU A 470 6.66 -2.47 15.37
CA LEU A 470 5.46 -1.84 14.80
C LEU A 470 4.28 -2.02 15.76
N PRO A 471 4.23 -1.27 16.87
CA PRO A 471 3.31 -1.54 17.98
C PRO A 471 1.84 -1.18 17.70
N VAL A 472 1.55 -0.44 16.63
CA VAL A 472 0.17 -0.09 16.22
C VAL A 472 -0.32 -1.19 15.27
N ALA A 473 -1.31 -1.96 15.72
CA ALA A 473 -1.90 -3.09 15.00
C ALA A 473 -0.90 -4.16 14.51
N GLY A 474 0.32 -4.13 15.05
CA GLY A 474 1.42 -4.98 14.61
C GLY A 474 2.10 -4.57 13.30
N ILE A 475 1.61 -3.51 12.64
CA ILE A 475 1.94 -3.16 11.25
C ILE A 475 2.38 -1.69 11.06
N MET A 476 2.14 -0.82 12.03
CA MET A 476 2.57 0.59 12.00
C MET A 476 3.29 0.99 13.29
N THR A 477 4.02 2.11 13.23
CA THR A 477 4.63 2.75 14.41
C THR A 477 4.29 4.23 14.49
N THR A 478 4.39 4.76 15.71
CA THR A 478 4.28 6.19 16.02
C THR A 478 5.63 6.91 15.91
N ASP A 479 6.72 6.18 15.60
CA ASP A 479 8.07 6.70 15.50
C ASP A 479 8.26 7.66 14.32
N ASP A 480 9.37 8.40 14.35
CA ASP A 480 9.71 9.37 13.33
C ASP A 480 9.93 8.69 11.97
N GLY A 481 9.21 9.16 10.95
CA GLY A 481 9.20 8.53 9.63
C GLY A 481 10.58 8.36 8.98
N GLU A 482 11.49 9.33 9.14
CA GLU A 482 12.84 9.22 8.56
C GLU A 482 13.69 8.17 9.29
N LYS A 483 13.52 8.05 10.61
CA LYS A 483 14.19 7.00 11.41
C LYS A 483 13.66 5.62 11.05
N VAL A 484 12.34 5.49 10.87
CA VAL A 484 11.69 4.24 10.45
C VAL A 484 12.20 3.83 9.07
N ALA A 485 12.26 4.76 8.12
CA ALA A 485 12.83 4.53 6.79
C ALA A 485 14.29 4.06 6.85
N ALA A 486 15.14 4.75 7.62
CA ALA A 486 16.54 4.36 7.79
C ALA A 486 16.69 2.97 8.44
N ARG A 487 15.82 2.63 9.39
CA ARG A 487 15.83 1.34 10.07
C ARG A 487 15.34 0.21 9.16
N TYR A 488 14.30 0.46 8.37
CA TYR A 488 13.84 -0.48 7.35
C TYR A 488 14.94 -0.72 6.31
N GLU A 489 15.56 0.35 5.78
CA GLU A 489 16.66 0.26 4.80
C GLU A 489 17.84 -0.56 5.35
N TYR A 490 18.17 -0.38 6.63
CA TYR A 490 19.17 -1.20 7.29
C TYR A 490 18.79 -2.69 7.27
N LEU A 491 17.57 -3.06 7.68
CA LEU A 491 17.13 -4.45 7.69
C LEU A 491 17.06 -5.05 6.28
N ASP A 492 16.59 -4.29 5.30
CA ASP A 492 16.55 -4.67 3.89
C ASP A 492 17.95 -4.97 3.36
N LYS A 493 18.89 -4.03 3.54
CA LYS A 493 20.30 -4.22 3.16
C LYS A 493 20.93 -5.42 3.87
N ARG A 494 20.69 -5.58 5.17
CA ARG A 494 21.19 -6.74 5.93
C ARG A 494 20.67 -8.05 5.37
N SER A 495 19.38 -8.13 5.01
CA SER A 495 18.81 -9.35 4.40
C SER A 495 19.51 -9.72 3.08
N LYS A 496 19.86 -8.73 2.26
CA LYS A 496 20.64 -8.91 1.02
C LYS A 496 22.07 -9.39 1.31
N GLU A 497 22.70 -8.87 2.35
CA GLU A 497 24.02 -9.33 2.81
C GLU A 497 23.99 -10.78 3.38
N LEU A 498 22.83 -11.26 3.84
CA LEU A 498 22.61 -12.68 4.17
C LEU A 498 22.36 -13.56 2.94
N GLY A 499 22.21 -12.96 1.75
CA GLY A 499 22.08 -13.65 0.47
C GLY A 499 20.76 -13.43 -0.26
N ALA A 500 19.81 -12.69 0.32
CA ALA A 500 18.54 -12.44 -0.35
C ALA A 500 18.76 -11.79 -1.72
N LYS A 501 18.07 -12.30 -2.75
CA LYS A 501 18.24 -11.84 -4.15
C LYS A 501 17.15 -10.90 -4.63
N LEU A 502 16.04 -10.84 -3.89
CA LEU A 502 14.88 -10.03 -4.23
C LEU A 502 15.19 -8.54 -4.03
N THR A 503 14.57 -7.70 -4.85
CA THR A 503 14.70 -6.25 -4.75
C THR A 503 14.16 -5.74 -3.40
N SER A 504 13.06 -6.33 -2.92
CA SER A 504 12.41 -5.97 -1.64
C SER A 504 11.97 -7.23 -0.87
N PRO A 505 12.87 -7.93 -0.17
CA PRO A 505 12.59 -9.24 0.45
C PRO A 505 11.42 -9.25 1.44
N TYR A 506 11.28 -8.24 2.30
CA TYR A 506 10.14 -8.17 3.24
C TYR A 506 8.81 -7.95 2.54
N MET A 507 8.79 -7.15 1.47
CA MET A 507 7.58 -6.92 0.68
C MET A 507 7.18 -8.19 -0.08
N THR A 508 8.13 -8.88 -0.73
CA THR A 508 7.80 -10.17 -1.35
C THR A 508 7.31 -11.20 -0.32
N LEU A 509 7.85 -11.16 0.90
CA LEU A 509 7.40 -12.03 1.98
C LEU A 509 5.94 -11.75 2.36
N SER A 510 5.53 -10.48 2.46
CA SER A 510 4.17 -10.12 2.87
C SER A 510 3.10 -10.72 1.94
N PHE A 511 3.35 -10.73 0.62
CA PHE A 511 2.46 -11.32 -0.38
C PHE A 511 2.48 -12.85 -0.45
N CYS A 512 3.39 -13.54 0.25
CA CYS A 512 3.40 -15.01 0.29
C CYS A 512 2.24 -15.57 1.15
N ALA A 513 1.59 -14.73 1.95
CA ALA A 513 0.39 -15.07 2.71
C ALA A 513 -0.92 -14.61 2.05
N LEU A 514 -0.88 -13.82 0.98
CA LEU A 514 -2.07 -13.28 0.34
C LEU A 514 -2.76 -14.32 -0.55
N LEU A 515 -3.76 -15.01 0.01
CA LEU A 515 -4.39 -16.19 -0.60
C LEU A 515 -5.26 -15.89 -1.82
N VAL A 516 -5.71 -14.64 -1.97
CA VAL A 516 -6.56 -14.22 -3.09
C VAL A 516 -5.78 -13.99 -4.40
N ILE A 517 -4.44 -14.12 -4.36
CA ILE A 517 -3.57 -14.07 -5.53
C ILE A 517 -2.97 -15.46 -5.83
N PRO A 518 -3.03 -15.95 -7.08
CA PRO A 518 -2.45 -17.24 -7.45
C PRO A 518 -0.90 -17.27 -7.40
N GLN A 519 -0.25 -18.43 -7.50
CA GLN A 519 -0.81 -19.79 -7.45
C GLN A 519 -0.66 -20.41 -6.05
N LEU A 520 0.55 -20.55 -5.50
CA LEU A 520 0.76 -21.30 -4.25
C LEU A 520 1.19 -20.36 -3.11
N LYS A 521 0.41 -20.32 -2.03
CA LYS A 521 0.58 -19.41 -0.88
C LYS A 521 0.56 -20.19 0.43
N LEU A 522 0.95 -19.55 1.54
CA LEU A 522 0.90 -20.14 2.87
C LEU A 522 0.03 -19.27 3.80
N SER A 523 -1.01 -19.85 4.38
CA SER A 523 -1.82 -19.23 5.43
C SER A 523 -1.45 -19.77 6.81
N ASP A 524 -2.05 -19.21 7.87
CA ASP A 524 -1.97 -19.80 9.22
C ASP A 524 -2.63 -21.18 9.30
N LYS A 525 -3.52 -21.52 8.36
CA LYS A 525 -4.26 -22.78 8.29
C LYS A 525 -3.62 -23.84 7.37
N GLY A 526 -2.63 -23.47 6.57
CA GLY A 526 -1.88 -24.40 5.72
C GLY A 526 -1.54 -23.86 4.33
N LEU A 527 -0.92 -24.73 3.53
CA LEU A 527 -0.54 -24.47 2.14
C LEU A 527 -1.78 -24.41 1.24
N PHE A 528 -1.89 -23.37 0.44
CA PHE A 528 -3.10 -23.02 -0.29
C PHE A 528 -2.81 -22.78 -1.78
N ASP A 529 -3.60 -23.37 -2.65
CA ASP A 529 -3.59 -23.07 -4.09
C ASP A 529 -4.67 -22.01 -4.37
N GLY A 530 -4.26 -20.77 -4.60
CA GLY A 530 -5.13 -19.65 -4.94
C GLY A 530 -5.74 -19.72 -6.35
N GLY A 531 -5.22 -20.59 -7.23
CA GLY A 531 -5.84 -20.86 -8.53
C GLY A 531 -7.02 -21.82 -8.43
N ALA A 532 -6.88 -22.89 -7.64
CA ALA A 532 -7.95 -23.84 -7.34
C ALA A 532 -8.85 -23.41 -6.16
N PHE A 533 -8.38 -22.44 -5.37
CA PHE A 533 -8.99 -21.92 -4.16
C PHE A 533 -9.24 -22.99 -3.09
N GLU A 534 -8.25 -23.85 -2.86
CA GLU A 534 -8.31 -24.96 -1.90
C GLU A 534 -6.98 -25.19 -1.16
N PHE A 535 -7.06 -25.84 0.01
CA PHE A 535 -5.86 -26.32 0.70
C PHE A 535 -5.27 -27.54 -0.01
N VAL A 536 -3.94 -27.58 -0.09
CA VAL A 536 -3.20 -28.67 -0.74
C VAL A 536 -2.19 -29.30 0.22
N SER A 537 -1.93 -30.58 0.03
CA SER A 537 -0.87 -31.28 0.79
C SER A 537 0.51 -30.73 0.43
N LEU A 538 1.35 -30.56 1.46
CA LEU A 538 2.77 -30.27 1.31
C LEU A 538 3.50 -31.40 0.56
N TYR A 539 3.17 -32.65 0.89
CA TYR A 539 3.78 -33.83 0.29
C TYR A 539 3.09 -34.20 -1.02
N LYS A 540 3.88 -34.60 -2.02
CA LYS A 540 3.44 -35.05 -3.34
C LYS A 540 3.54 -36.56 -3.50
#